data_AF-A0A353XTS0-F1
#
_entry.id   AF-A0A353XTS0-F1
#
_cell.length_a   1.000
_cell.length_b   1.000
_cell.length_c   1.000
_cell.angle_alpha   90.00
_cell.angle_beta   90.00
_cell.angle_gamma   90.00
#
_symmetry.space_group_name_H-M   'P 1'
#
loop_
_entity.id
_entity.type
_entity.pdbx_description
1 polymer ?
#
loop_
_entity_poly.entity_id
_entity_poly.type
_entity_poly.pdbx_seq_one_letter_code
_entity_poly.pdbx_strand_id
1 'polypeptide(L)'
;VVSGLYEAAKPTVLSHPRPIVSVMQFLYTFIANKIDPEDLTEQMAQVSSLLDRSVVVDSSTSASVSEPVNEYKITKSSRWNLATVDFEKLKEEFKETKHKHIAIADMKKLIEKKIKQMLKTNEGRVSFAERYRNIIDRYNAGATHTEEFFEELQRFAQDLKEEEQRHIREGLTEDELEIFDLLAKDKLTKKEEQAVKLAAKDLITSLLNASPKVLVQDWWRDAHTKAKVRSVIEEVLDEDLPESYDKESFDHKVSQVFDLVQRLAVNDERWAS
;
A
#
# COMPACT_ATOMS: atom_id res chain seq x y z
N VAL A 1 19.64 -1.46 -5.79
CA VAL A 1 20.65 -1.43 -6.86
C VAL A 1 20.39 -2.52 -7.90
N VAL A 2 20.37 -3.81 -7.51
CA VAL A 2 20.16 -4.94 -8.44
C VAL A 2 18.80 -4.90 -9.16
N SER A 3 17.70 -4.64 -8.44
CA SER A 3 16.36 -4.52 -9.06
C SER A 3 16.26 -3.35 -10.06
N GLY A 4 16.90 -2.20 -9.76
CA GLY A 4 16.92 -1.05 -10.67
C GLY A 4 17.78 -1.27 -11.92
N LEU A 5 18.89 -2.01 -11.79
CA LEU A 5 19.74 -2.42 -12.92
C LEU A 5 19.03 -3.45 -13.81
N TYR A 6 18.25 -4.35 -13.23
CA TYR A 6 17.46 -5.34 -13.95
C TYR A 6 16.31 -4.69 -14.73
N GLU A 7 15.54 -3.79 -14.12
CA GLU A 7 14.49 -3.02 -14.82
C GLU A 7 15.08 -2.17 -15.96
N ALA A 8 16.26 -1.58 -15.76
CA ALA A 8 16.98 -0.86 -16.81
C ALA A 8 17.45 -1.74 -17.99
N ALA A 9 17.44 -3.07 -17.83
CA ALA A 9 17.89 -4.04 -18.82
C ALA A 9 16.75 -4.80 -19.52
N LYS A 10 15.48 -4.52 -19.20
CA LYS A 10 14.34 -5.15 -19.88
C LYS A 10 14.32 -4.79 -21.37
N PRO A 11 14.07 -5.75 -22.27
CA PRO A 11 14.19 -5.53 -23.70
C PRO A 11 12.92 -4.90 -24.24
N THR A 12 12.92 -3.57 -24.43
CA THR A 12 11.94 -2.92 -25.32
C THR A 12 12.55 -2.45 -26.63
N VAL A 13 13.89 -2.44 -26.82
CA VAL A 13 14.52 -2.06 -28.11
C VAL A 13 15.88 -2.75 -28.39
N LEU A 14 16.16 -3.94 -27.86
CA LEU A 14 17.51 -4.54 -28.05
C LEU A 14 17.48 -5.67 -29.08
N SER A 15 18.02 -5.37 -30.27
CA SER A 15 18.20 -6.28 -31.40
C SER A 15 19.30 -7.33 -31.20
N HIS A 16 20.07 -7.27 -30.11
CA HIS A 16 21.13 -8.25 -29.80
C HIS A 16 21.21 -8.58 -28.30
N PRO A 17 21.32 -9.88 -27.93
CA PRO A 17 21.48 -10.29 -26.54
C PRO A 17 22.87 -9.90 -26.01
N ARG A 18 22.90 -9.11 -24.92
CA ARG A 18 24.14 -8.79 -24.20
C ARG A 18 24.36 -9.78 -23.05
N PRO A 19 25.55 -10.40 -22.92
CA PRO A 19 25.86 -11.36 -21.85
C PRO A 19 25.59 -10.82 -20.43
N ILE A 20 25.73 -9.51 -20.24
CA ILE A 20 25.56 -8.85 -18.95
C ILE A 20 24.10 -8.92 -18.44
N VAL A 21 23.11 -8.96 -19.34
CA VAL A 21 21.69 -9.08 -18.97
C VAL A 21 21.42 -10.49 -18.43
N SER A 22 21.99 -11.52 -19.04
CA SER A 22 21.89 -12.91 -18.58
C SER A 22 22.55 -13.10 -17.21
N VAL A 23 23.70 -12.47 -16.99
CA VAL A 23 24.39 -12.50 -15.68
C VAL A 23 23.56 -11.79 -14.62
N MET A 24 22.98 -10.62 -14.94
CA MET A 24 22.12 -9.89 -14.00
C MET A 24 20.82 -10.64 -13.70
N GLN A 25 20.23 -11.29 -14.70
CA GLN A 25 19.03 -12.11 -14.53
C GLN A 25 19.32 -13.37 -13.69
N PHE A 26 20.49 -13.99 -13.87
CA PHE A 26 20.95 -15.08 -13.02
C PHE A 26 21.16 -14.62 -11.57
N LEU A 27 21.86 -13.51 -11.36
CA LEU A 27 22.09 -12.95 -10.03
C LEU A 27 20.79 -12.53 -9.34
N TYR A 28 19.86 -11.91 -10.06
CA TYR A 28 18.54 -11.56 -9.53
C TYR A 28 17.75 -12.81 -9.13
N THR A 29 17.69 -13.82 -10.00
CA THR A 29 16.99 -15.08 -9.72
C THR A 29 17.64 -15.81 -8.55
N PHE A 30 18.97 -15.76 -8.44
CA PHE A 30 19.72 -16.36 -7.36
C PHE A 30 19.49 -15.66 -6.02
N ILE A 31 19.47 -14.32 -6.00
CA ILE A 31 19.21 -13.51 -4.80
C ILE A 31 17.74 -13.65 -4.35
N ALA A 32 16.79 -13.55 -5.29
CA ALA A 32 15.36 -13.64 -4.99
C ALA A 32 14.91 -15.01 -4.48
N ASN A 33 15.62 -16.09 -4.85
CA ASN A 33 15.31 -17.45 -4.38
C ASN A 33 15.99 -17.84 -3.06
N LYS A 34 16.92 -17.03 -2.54
CA LYS A 34 17.75 -17.39 -1.38
C LYS A 34 17.57 -16.50 -0.16
N ILE A 35 16.97 -15.32 -0.29
CA ILE A 35 17.05 -14.27 0.75
C ILE A 35 15.72 -13.55 0.91
N ASP A 36 15.18 -13.55 2.14
CA ASP A 36 14.04 -12.72 2.53
C ASP A 36 14.40 -11.23 2.44
N PRO A 37 13.52 -10.36 1.93
CA PRO A 37 13.84 -8.97 1.60
C PRO A 37 14.20 -8.07 2.80
N GLU A 38 13.91 -8.50 4.03
CA GLU A 38 14.33 -7.80 5.27
C GLU A 38 15.83 -7.99 5.57
N ASP A 39 16.42 -9.09 5.10
CA ASP A 39 17.78 -9.50 5.44
C ASP A 39 18.84 -8.99 4.44
N LEU A 40 18.48 -8.08 3.52
CA LEU A 40 19.37 -7.55 2.47
C LEU A 40 19.89 -6.13 2.74
N THR A 41 19.30 -5.42 3.71
CA THR A 41 19.57 -4.00 3.91
C THR A 41 21.00 -3.71 4.37
N GLU A 42 21.57 -4.58 5.21
CA GLU A 42 22.90 -4.41 5.79
C GLU A 42 24.01 -4.79 4.80
N GLN A 43 23.82 -5.88 4.06
CA GLN A 43 24.76 -6.36 3.04
C GLN A 43 24.74 -5.43 1.82
N MET A 44 23.59 -4.83 1.48
CA MET A 44 23.54 -3.78 0.45
C MET A 44 24.31 -2.51 0.84
N ALA A 45 24.37 -2.19 2.14
CA ALA A 45 25.21 -1.10 2.65
C ALA A 45 26.70 -1.45 2.59
N GLN A 46 27.08 -2.69 2.93
CA GLN A 46 28.46 -3.17 2.78
C GLN A 46 28.92 -3.22 1.33
N VAL A 47 28.07 -3.68 0.40
CA VAL A 47 28.41 -3.69 -1.04
C VAL A 47 28.57 -2.28 -1.58
N SER A 48 27.75 -1.32 -1.15
CA SER A 48 27.91 0.09 -1.53
C SER A 48 29.23 0.67 -1.00
N SER A 49 29.61 0.34 0.24
CA SER A 49 30.89 0.72 0.85
C SER A 49 32.10 0.12 0.12
N LEU A 50 32.02 -1.15 -0.27
CA LEU A 50 33.10 -1.82 -1.02
C LEU A 50 33.24 -1.28 -2.44
N LEU A 51 32.14 -0.87 -3.08
CA LEU A 51 32.16 -0.20 -4.38
C LEU A 51 32.79 1.20 -4.28
N ASP A 52 32.46 1.97 -3.25
CA ASP A 52 33.07 3.29 -3.01
C ASP A 52 34.60 3.18 -2.78
N ARG A 53 35.05 2.10 -2.14
CA ARG A 53 36.47 1.87 -1.88
C ARG A 53 37.25 1.38 -3.11
N SER A 54 36.58 0.77 -4.08
CA SER A 54 37.19 0.30 -5.34
C SER A 54 37.52 1.43 -6.33
N VAL A 55 37.11 2.67 -6.05
CA VAL A 55 37.35 3.85 -6.91
C VAL A 55 38.67 4.56 -6.56
N VAL A 56 39.37 4.17 -5.49
CA VAL A 56 40.62 4.81 -5.05
C VAL A 56 41.76 3.79 -4.93
N VAL A 57 42.20 3.22 -6.06
CA VAL A 57 43.56 2.65 -6.19
C VAL A 57 44.10 2.92 -7.60
N ASP A 58 45.08 3.81 -7.65
CA ASP A 58 46.09 4.12 -8.66
C ASP A 58 45.75 4.11 -10.16
N SER A 59 45.46 5.33 -10.64
CA SER A 59 45.55 5.78 -12.02
C SER A 59 47.01 5.95 -12.51
N SER A 60 47.86 4.92 -12.38
CA SER A 60 49.19 4.96 -12.99
C SER A 60 49.70 3.59 -13.41
N THR A 61 49.14 3.04 -14.49
CA THR A 61 49.87 2.43 -15.62
C THR A 61 48.95 1.68 -16.58
N SER A 62 49.34 1.69 -17.86
CA SER A 62 48.79 0.96 -19.01
C SER A 62 47.51 1.52 -19.67
N ALA A 63 47.81 2.32 -20.68
CA ALA A 63 46.95 2.73 -21.77
C ALA A 63 46.37 1.52 -22.54
N SER A 64 45.31 1.84 -23.30
CA SER A 64 44.77 1.15 -24.48
C SER A 64 43.80 -0.02 -24.27
N VAL A 65 42.51 0.28 -24.08
CA VAL A 65 41.43 0.06 -25.06
C VAL A 65 40.34 1.12 -24.82
N SER A 66 40.00 1.87 -25.86
CA SER A 66 38.89 2.83 -25.87
C SER A 66 37.55 2.10 -25.92
N GLU A 67 36.92 1.91 -24.76
CA GLU A 67 35.46 1.96 -24.67
C GLU A 67 35.11 3.17 -23.81
N PRO A 68 34.11 4.00 -24.19
CA PRO A 68 33.62 5.02 -23.27
C PRO A 68 32.95 4.26 -22.13
N VAL A 69 33.70 4.02 -21.07
CA VAL A 69 33.18 3.59 -19.77
C VAL A 69 32.31 4.76 -19.33
N ASN A 70 31.03 4.72 -19.71
CA ASN A 70 30.02 5.60 -19.18
C ASN A 70 30.05 5.39 -17.67
N GLU A 71 30.67 6.35 -17.00
CA GLU A 71 30.72 6.48 -15.55
C GLU A 71 29.27 6.40 -15.06
N TYR A 72 28.85 5.21 -14.61
CA TYR A 72 27.53 5.02 -14.00
C TYR A 72 27.59 5.71 -12.63
N LYS A 73 27.49 7.04 -12.61
CA LYS A 73 27.22 7.80 -11.39
C LYS A 73 25.89 7.31 -10.87
N ILE A 74 25.95 6.59 -9.74
CA ILE A 74 24.79 6.31 -8.90
C ILE A 74 24.33 7.67 -8.40
N THR A 75 23.49 8.34 -9.19
CA THR A 75 22.79 9.53 -8.74
C THR A 75 21.86 9.06 -7.63
N LYS A 76 22.06 9.61 -6.43
CA LYS A 76 21.22 9.38 -5.25
C LYS A 76 19.78 9.67 -5.68
N SER A 77 18.99 8.63 -5.97
CA SER A 77 17.62 8.82 -6.40
C SER A 77 16.90 9.58 -5.29
N SER A 78 16.27 10.69 -5.67
CA SER A 78 15.54 11.52 -4.73
C SER A 78 14.47 10.63 -4.12
N ARG A 79 14.61 10.30 -2.83
CA ARG A 79 13.65 9.45 -2.12
C ARG A 79 12.35 10.22 -2.00
N TRP A 80 11.46 10.04 -2.96
CA TRP A 80 10.17 10.71 -2.96
C TRP A 80 9.33 10.27 -1.76
N ASN A 81 8.55 11.20 -1.21
CA ASN A 81 7.65 10.95 -0.09
C ASN A 81 6.23 11.37 -0.46
N LEU A 82 5.33 10.41 -0.68
CA LEU A 82 3.96 10.65 -1.15
C LEU A 82 3.17 11.65 -0.27
N ALA A 83 3.48 11.74 1.03
CA ALA A 83 2.79 12.65 1.94
C ALA A 83 3.04 14.13 1.60
N THR A 84 4.25 14.47 1.14
CA THR A 84 4.71 15.86 0.92
C THR A 84 5.04 16.16 -0.54
N VAL A 85 4.80 15.21 -1.44
CA VAL A 85 5.12 15.37 -2.86
C VAL A 85 4.15 16.34 -3.52
N ASP A 86 4.72 17.32 -4.21
CA ASP A 86 4.04 18.13 -5.22
C ASP A 86 4.04 17.32 -6.52
N PHE A 87 2.86 16.83 -6.91
CA PHE A 87 2.71 15.94 -8.06
C PHE A 87 2.94 16.66 -9.40
N GLU A 88 2.68 17.97 -9.49
CA GLU A 88 2.96 18.75 -10.69
C GLU A 88 4.46 18.92 -10.87
N LYS A 89 5.16 19.31 -9.80
CA LYS A 89 6.62 19.39 -9.81
C LYS A 89 7.28 18.03 -10.09
N LEU A 90 6.74 16.97 -9.50
CA LEU A 90 7.24 15.60 -9.75
C LEU A 90 7.09 15.20 -11.22
N LYS A 91 6.01 15.64 -11.89
CA LYS A 91 5.79 15.38 -13.31
C LYS A 91 6.81 16.11 -14.18
N GLU A 92 7.13 17.35 -13.84
CA GLU A 92 8.17 18.13 -14.54
C GLU A 92 9.56 17.52 -14.34
N GLU A 93 9.91 17.16 -13.10
CA GLU A 93 11.18 16.48 -12.79
C GLU A 93 11.30 15.15 -13.55
N PHE A 94 10.20 14.42 -13.73
CA PHE A 94 10.20 13.15 -14.47
C PHE A 94 10.48 13.34 -15.97
N LYS A 95 10.01 14.42 -16.59
CA LYS A 95 10.28 14.71 -18.01
C LYS A 95 11.77 14.91 -18.28
N GLU A 96 12.44 15.60 -17.37
CA GLU A 96 13.88 15.91 -17.44
C GLU A 96 14.77 14.77 -16.91
N THR A 97 14.18 13.76 -16.28
CA THR A 97 14.94 12.67 -15.65
C THR A 97 15.58 11.75 -16.69
N LYS A 98 16.91 11.64 -16.66
CA LYS A 98 17.71 10.74 -17.50
C LYS A 98 17.39 9.25 -17.29
N HIS A 99 16.90 8.87 -16.12
CA HIS A 99 16.65 7.48 -15.71
C HIS A 99 15.19 7.20 -15.32
N LYS A 100 14.27 7.33 -16.29
CA LYS A 100 12.81 7.19 -16.07
C LYS A 100 12.38 5.87 -15.42
N HIS A 101 13.03 4.76 -15.77
CA HIS A 101 12.71 3.44 -15.19
C HIS A 101 13.03 3.35 -13.69
N ILE A 102 14.08 4.05 -13.21
CA ILE A 102 14.41 4.08 -11.77
C ILE A 102 13.33 4.87 -11.03
N ALA A 103 12.96 6.02 -11.56
CA ALA A 103 11.86 6.85 -11.07
C ALA A 103 10.54 6.05 -10.95
N ILE A 104 10.18 5.32 -12.00
CA ILE A 104 9.00 4.44 -11.99
C ILE A 104 9.09 3.37 -10.90
N ALA A 105 10.23 2.70 -10.76
CA ALA A 105 10.41 1.67 -9.73
C ALA A 105 10.28 2.23 -8.32
N ASP A 106 10.83 3.41 -8.07
CA ASP A 106 10.70 4.10 -6.78
C ASP A 106 9.23 4.48 -6.49
N MET A 107 8.51 5.01 -7.49
CA MET A 107 7.07 5.32 -7.36
C MET A 107 6.23 4.08 -7.05
N LYS A 108 6.45 2.98 -7.77
CA LYS A 108 5.76 1.70 -7.53
C LYS A 108 5.95 1.22 -6.10
N LYS A 109 7.20 1.22 -5.61
CA LYS A 109 7.52 0.80 -4.24
C LYS A 109 6.81 1.66 -3.19
N LEU A 110 6.72 2.96 -3.43
CA LEU A 110 6.02 3.87 -2.53
C LEU A 110 4.51 3.61 -2.51
N ILE A 111 3.90 3.45 -3.69
CA ILE A 111 2.47 3.13 -3.83
C ILE A 111 2.17 1.79 -3.15
N GLU A 112 2.96 0.75 -3.40
CA GLU A 112 2.79 -0.58 -2.80
C GLU A 112 2.87 -0.53 -1.27
N LYS A 113 3.83 0.22 -0.73
CA LYS A 113 3.93 0.45 0.71
C LYS A 113 2.69 1.16 1.24
N LYS A 114 2.19 2.18 0.53
CA LYS A 114 1.02 2.95 0.94
C LYS A 114 -0.25 2.09 0.94
N ILE A 115 -0.49 1.29 -0.11
CA ILE A 115 -1.61 0.35 -0.18
C ILE A 115 -1.56 -0.62 1.01
N LYS A 116 -0.40 -1.23 1.30
CA LYS A 116 -0.25 -2.14 2.44
C LYS A 116 -0.61 -1.48 3.77
N GLN A 117 -0.18 -0.23 3.99
CA GLN A 117 -0.54 0.53 5.18
C GLN A 117 -2.05 0.80 5.26
N MET A 118 -2.65 1.25 4.15
CA MET A 118 -4.09 1.55 4.09
C MET A 118 -4.96 0.32 4.33
N LEU A 119 -4.56 -0.84 3.79
CA LEU A 119 -5.26 -2.12 3.99
C LEU A 119 -5.16 -2.61 5.43
N LYS A 120 -4.04 -2.36 6.12
CA LYS A 120 -3.91 -2.69 7.54
C LYS A 120 -4.90 -1.87 8.39
N THR A 121 -5.17 -0.63 7.98
CA THR A 121 -6.08 0.25 8.71
C THR A 121 -7.55 -0.02 8.36
N ASN A 122 -7.86 -0.28 7.09
CA ASN A 122 -9.22 -0.53 6.61
C ASN A 122 -9.19 -1.54 5.45
N GLU A 123 -9.71 -2.75 5.71
CA GLU A 123 -9.74 -3.85 4.72
C GLU A 123 -10.68 -3.56 3.54
N GLY A 124 -11.65 -2.66 3.68
CA GLY A 124 -12.53 -2.22 2.59
C GLY A 124 -11.77 -1.55 1.43
N ARG A 125 -10.51 -1.16 1.63
CA ARG A 125 -9.66 -0.51 0.60
C ARG A 125 -9.03 -1.47 -0.41
N VAL A 126 -9.45 -2.74 -0.46
CA VAL A 126 -8.96 -3.76 -1.43
C VAL A 126 -9.08 -3.30 -2.88
N SER A 127 -10.10 -2.53 -3.23
CA SER A 127 -10.30 -2.00 -4.59
C SER A 127 -9.12 -1.16 -5.09
N PHE A 128 -8.38 -0.48 -4.21
CA PHE A 128 -7.15 0.25 -4.59
C PHE A 128 -6.04 -0.71 -5.01
N ALA A 129 -5.87 -1.84 -4.31
CA ALA A 129 -4.88 -2.85 -4.67
C ALA A 129 -5.19 -3.45 -6.06
N GLU A 130 -6.47 -3.69 -6.36
CA GLU A 130 -6.92 -4.20 -7.65
C GLU A 130 -6.71 -3.18 -8.78
N ARG A 131 -7.06 -1.90 -8.54
CA ARG A 131 -6.82 -0.80 -9.48
C ARG A 131 -5.33 -0.64 -9.78
N TYR A 132 -4.47 -0.69 -8.76
CA TYR A 132 -3.02 -0.65 -8.94
C TYR A 132 -2.52 -1.81 -9.78
N ARG A 133 -2.95 -3.04 -9.47
CA ARG A 133 -2.61 -4.23 -10.28
C ARG A 133 -2.98 -4.04 -11.75
N ASN A 134 -4.18 -3.54 -12.03
CA ASN A 134 -4.62 -3.27 -13.41
C ASN A 134 -3.74 -2.22 -14.12
N ILE A 135 -3.29 -1.18 -13.42
CA ILE A 135 -2.33 -0.19 -13.96
C ILE A 135 -1.01 -0.87 -14.33
N ILE A 136 -0.48 -1.72 -13.44
CA ILE A 136 0.76 -2.47 -13.68
C ILE A 136 0.61 -3.45 -14.86
N ASP A 137 -0.50 -4.16 -14.94
CA ASP A 137 -0.74 -5.17 -15.97
C ASP A 137 -0.84 -4.54 -17.37
N ARG A 138 -1.50 -3.39 -17.51
CA ARG A 138 -1.55 -2.65 -18.78
C ARG A 138 -0.15 -2.24 -19.25
N TYR A 139 0.68 -1.73 -18.36
CA TYR A 139 2.05 -1.36 -18.69
C TYR A 139 2.90 -2.59 -19.09
N ASN A 140 2.80 -3.68 -18.34
CA ASN A 140 3.52 -4.92 -18.65
C ASN A 140 3.09 -5.56 -19.97
N ALA A 141 1.82 -5.39 -20.36
CA ALA A 141 1.31 -5.82 -21.67
C ALA A 141 1.78 -4.93 -22.84
N GLY A 142 2.54 -3.87 -22.56
CA GLY A 142 2.97 -2.88 -23.57
C GLY A 142 1.84 -1.98 -24.07
N ALA A 143 0.72 -1.91 -23.35
CA ALA A 143 -0.44 -1.11 -23.74
C ALA A 143 -0.29 0.39 -23.46
N THR A 144 0.75 0.80 -22.71
CA THR A 144 0.93 2.17 -22.22
C THR A 144 2.39 2.60 -22.37
N HIS A 145 2.63 3.83 -22.84
CA HIS A 145 3.99 4.38 -22.95
C HIS A 145 4.55 4.73 -21.56
N THR A 146 5.88 4.79 -21.42
CA THR A 146 6.56 5.04 -20.14
C THR A 146 6.09 6.33 -19.45
N GLU A 147 5.88 7.40 -20.21
CA GLU A 147 5.38 8.69 -19.71
C GLU A 147 3.92 8.61 -19.27
N GLU A 148 3.06 7.99 -20.08
CA GLU A 148 1.63 7.78 -19.75
C GLU A 148 1.48 6.91 -18.50
N PHE A 149 2.29 5.87 -18.37
CA PHE A 149 2.29 5.00 -17.20
C PHE A 149 2.70 5.74 -15.94
N PHE A 150 3.72 6.61 -16.01
CA PHE A 150 4.09 7.45 -14.89
C PHE A 150 2.95 8.40 -14.49
N GLU A 151 2.26 9.00 -15.46
CA GLU A 151 1.08 9.83 -15.18
C GLU A 151 -0.06 9.03 -14.52
N GLU A 152 -0.30 7.79 -14.94
CA GLU A 152 -1.27 6.90 -14.27
C GLU A 152 -0.87 6.60 -12.83
N LEU A 153 0.41 6.32 -12.55
CA LEU A 153 0.92 6.12 -11.20
C LEU A 153 0.77 7.39 -10.33
N GLN A 154 1.03 8.56 -10.89
CA GLN A 154 0.86 9.84 -10.19
C GLN A 154 -0.61 10.09 -9.83
N ARG A 155 -1.53 9.93 -10.78
CA ARG A 155 -2.98 10.07 -10.52
C ARG A 155 -3.44 9.08 -9.46
N PHE A 156 -2.99 7.83 -9.56
CA PHE A 156 -3.32 6.82 -8.56
C PHE A 156 -2.76 7.17 -7.17
N ALA A 157 -1.54 7.70 -7.09
CA ALA A 157 -0.97 8.17 -5.82
C ALA A 157 -1.75 9.36 -5.23
N GLN A 158 -2.31 10.23 -6.07
CA GLN A 158 -3.22 11.29 -5.63
C GLN A 158 -4.53 10.73 -5.07
N ASP A 159 -5.15 9.75 -5.74
CA ASP A 159 -6.35 9.08 -5.23
C ASP A 159 -6.10 8.45 -3.84
N LEU A 160 -4.94 7.81 -3.65
CA LEU A 160 -4.55 7.25 -2.34
C LEU A 160 -4.43 8.33 -1.25
N LYS A 161 -3.89 9.50 -1.62
CA LYS A 161 -3.78 10.63 -0.70
C LYS A 161 -5.15 11.20 -0.33
N GLU A 162 -6.06 11.28 -1.30
CA GLU A 162 -7.44 11.71 -1.05
C GLU A 162 -8.19 10.72 -0.16
N GLU A 163 -8.01 9.42 -0.37
CA GLU A 163 -8.60 8.38 0.47
C GLU A 163 -8.03 8.38 1.89
N GLU A 164 -6.72 8.59 2.05
CA GLU A 164 -6.11 8.74 3.38
C GLU A 164 -6.72 9.90 4.19
N GLN A 165 -7.12 10.98 3.54
CA GLN A 165 -7.74 12.14 4.20
C GLN A 165 -9.27 12.01 4.34
N ARG A 166 -9.85 10.89 3.89
CA ARG A 166 -11.30 10.69 3.89
C ARG A 166 -11.87 10.70 5.30
N HIS A 167 -11.26 10.00 6.25
CA HIS A 167 -11.73 9.96 7.64
C HIS A 167 -11.90 11.39 8.21
N ILE A 168 -10.95 12.29 7.94
CA ILE A 168 -11.00 13.70 8.37
C ILE A 168 -12.18 14.43 7.72
N ARG A 169 -12.37 14.27 6.40
CA ARG A 169 -13.49 14.91 5.68
C ARG A 169 -14.84 14.42 6.16
N GLU A 170 -14.94 13.13 6.48
CA GLU A 170 -16.15 12.51 7.02
C GLU A 170 -16.34 12.80 8.52
N GLY A 171 -15.37 13.42 9.18
CA GLY A 171 -15.40 13.69 10.62
C GLY A 171 -15.39 12.40 11.45
N LEU A 172 -14.73 11.37 10.95
CA LEU A 172 -14.58 10.04 11.55
C LEU A 172 -13.12 9.78 11.92
N THR A 173 -12.89 8.91 12.90
CA THR A 173 -11.58 8.25 13.06
C THR A 173 -11.38 7.20 11.97
N GLU A 174 -10.15 6.69 11.79
CA GLU A 174 -9.91 5.58 10.84
C GLU A 174 -10.68 4.30 11.25
N ASP A 175 -10.88 4.08 12.55
CA ASP A 175 -11.66 2.95 13.09
C ASP A 175 -13.15 3.10 12.77
N GLU A 176 -13.69 4.30 12.99
CA GLU A 176 -15.07 4.62 12.63
C GLU A 176 -15.29 4.58 11.12
N LEU A 177 -14.31 5.00 10.31
CA LEU A 177 -14.40 4.95 8.85
C LEU A 177 -14.45 3.50 8.35
N GLU A 178 -13.67 2.58 8.93
CA GLU A 178 -13.71 1.17 8.57
C GLU A 178 -15.10 0.56 8.86
N ILE A 179 -15.69 0.87 10.01
CA ILE A 179 -17.05 0.43 10.32
C ILE A 179 -18.06 1.09 9.38
N PHE A 180 -17.95 2.39 9.11
CA PHE A 180 -18.81 3.08 8.16
C PHE A 180 -18.78 2.40 6.78
N ASP A 181 -17.59 2.04 6.29
CA ASP A 181 -17.43 1.35 5.00
C ASP A 181 -18.06 -0.04 4.99
N LEU A 182 -18.01 -0.76 6.12
CA LEU A 182 -18.72 -2.03 6.27
C LEU A 182 -20.23 -1.83 6.29
N LEU A 183 -20.75 -0.79 6.97
CA LEU A 183 -22.18 -0.53 7.09
C LEU A 183 -22.79 0.07 5.81
N ALA A 184 -22.00 0.79 5.01
CA ALA A 184 -22.46 1.44 3.80
C ALA A 184 -23.04 0.44 2.78
N LYS A 185 -24.04 0.90 2.02
CA LYS A 185 -24.64 0.19 0.88
C LYS A 185 -24.54 1.06 -0.37
N ASP A 186 -24.76 0.46 -1.55
CA ASP A 186 -24.56 1.10 -2.86
C ASP A 186 -25.27 2.45 -3.01
N LYS A 187 -26.43 2.61 -2.35
CA LYS A 187 -27.23 3.84 -2.42
C LYS A 187 -27.66 4.25 -1.02
N LEU A 188 -27.08 5.36 -0.56
CA LEU A 188 -27.49 6.08 0.64
C LEU A 188 -27.92 7.50 0.24
N THR A 189 -29.03 7.96 0.78
CA THR A 189 -29.35 9.38 0.79
C THR A 189 -28.43 10.11 1.78
N LYS A 190 -28.28 11.43 1.65
CA LYS A 190 -27.45 12.22 2.60
C LYS A 190 -27.89 12.06 4.06
N LYS A 191 -29.19 11.85 4.30
CA LYS A 191 -29.73 11.63 5.66
C LYS A 191 -29.32 10.26 6.18
N GLU A 192 -29.43 9.23 5.36
CA GLU A 192 -29.02 7.87 5.72
C GLU A 192 -27.50 7.77 5.90
N GLU A 193 -26.73 8.43 5.05
CA GLU A 193 -25.28 8.51 5.18
C GLU A 193 -24.88 9.12 6.53
N GLN A 194 -25.54 10.19 6.96
CA GLN A 194 -25.30 10.79 8.27
C GLN A 194 -25.69 9.83 9.41
N ALA A 195 -26.79 9.09 9.28
CA ALA A 195 -27.20 8.09 10.27
C ALA A 195 -26.17 6.95 10.38
N VAL A 196 -25.68 6.43 9.25
CA VAL A 196 -24.65 5.38 9.23
C VAL A 196 -23.33 5.86 9.84
N LYS A 197 -22.96 7.13 9.64
CA LYS A 197 -21.79 7.73 10.31
C LYS A 197 -21.96 7.79 11.83
N LEU A 198 -23.16 8.11 12.31
CA LEU A 198 -23.46 8.13 13.75
C LEU A 198 -23.44 6.70 14.31
N ALA A 199 -24.10 5.75 13.64
CA ALA A 199 -24.05 4.34 13.99
C ALA A 199 -22.62 3.81 14.14
N ALA A 200 -21.71 4.19 13.24
CA ALA A 200 -20.31 3.79 13.33
C ALA A 200 -19.59 4.32 14.59
N LYS A 201 -19.88 5.58 14.98
CA LYS A 201 -19.33 6.21 16.19
C LYS A 201 -19.91 5.62 17.47
N ASP A 202 -21.23 5.50 17.49
CA ASP A 202 -21.98 5.02 18.64
C ASP A 202 -21.68 3.55 18.91
N LEU A 203 -21.43 2.75 17.86
CA LEU A 203 -21.01 1.37 18.00
C LEU A 203 -19.66 1.21 18.70
N ILE A 204 -18.62 1.93 18.27
CA ILE A 204 -17.30 1.86 18.94
C ILE A 204 -17.44 2.32 20.39
N THR A 205 -18.14 3.44 20.61
CA THR A 205 -18.35 4.00 21.94
C THR A 205 -19.09 3.03 22.85
N SER A 206 -20.12 2.35 22.34
CA SER A 206 -20.94 1.40 23.08
C SER A 206 -20.17 0.12 23.42
N LEU A 207 -19.38 -0.41 22.49
CA LEU A 207 -18.54 -1.58 22.74
C LEU A 207 -17.46 -1.31 23.79
N LEU A 208 -16.84 -0.14 23.76
CA LEU A 208 -15.81 0.26 24.73
C LEU A 208 -16.39 0.56 26.12
N ASN A 209 -17.57 1.18 26.18
CA ASN A 209 -18.19 1.64 27.43
C ASN A 209 -19.27 0.71 27.99
N ALA A 210 -19.50 -0.45 27.36
CA ALA A 210 -20.53 -1.40 27.78
C ALA A 210 -20.38 -1.75 29.28
N SER A 211 -21.51 -1.79 29.98
CA SER A 211 -21.57 -2.18 31.39
C SER A 211 -22.60 -3.31 31.55
N PRO A 212 -22.17 -4.54 31.89
CA PRO A 212 -20.79 -4.97 32.16
C PRO A 212 -19.91 -4.96 30.90
N LYS A 213 -18.57 -4.85 31.09
CA LYS A 213 -17.60 -4.84 29.98
C LYS A 213 -17.76 -6.08 29.10
N VAL A 214 -17.97 -5.89 27.81
CA VAL A 214 -18.14 -6.98 26.84
C VAL A 214 -16.82 -7.36 26.15
N LEU A 215 -15.96 -6.37 25.88
CA LEU A 215 -14.59 -6.57 25.38
C LEU A 215 -13.64 -6.90 26.53
N VAL A 216 -13.81 -8.09 27.11
CA VAL A 216 -12.88 -8.66 28.09
C VAL A 216 -11.79 -9.45 27.38
N GLN A 217 -10.66 -9.69 28.05
CA GLN A 217 -9.57 -10.49 27.48
C GLN A 217 -10.08 -11.84 26.97
N ASP A 218 -9.65 -12.23 25.76
CA ASP A 218 -10.01 -13.51 25.14
C ASP A 218 -11.52 -13.72 24.93
N TRP A 219 -12.35 -12.66 24.89
CA TRP A 219 -13.81 -12.78 24.70
C TRP A 219 -14.20 -13.56 23.43
N TRP A 220 -13.33 -13.59 22.42
CA TRP A 220 -13.50 -14.33 21.17
C TRP A 220 -13.22 -15.84 21.30
N ARG A 221 -12.95 -16.37 22.49
CA ARG A 221 -12.72 -17.81 22.71
C ARG A 221 -13.97 -18.52 23.22
N ASP A 222 -14.81 -17.83 23.98
CA ASP A 222 -16.02 -18.39 24.58
C ASP A 222 -17.30 -17.98 23.83
N ALA A 223 -18.23 -18.92 23.66
CA ALA A 223 -19.45 -18.69 22.89
C ALA A 223 -20.40 -17.70 23.59
N HIS A 224 -20.41 -17.67 24.92
CA HIS A 224 -21.29 -16.78 25.69
C HIS A 224 -20.79 -15.33 25.64
N THR A 225 -19.47 -15.10 25.75
CA THR A 225 -18.89 -13.76 25.58
C THR A 225 -19.00 -13.24 24.15
N LYS A 226 -18.85 -14.11 23.13
CA LYS A 226 -19.16 -13.75 21.73
C LYS A 226 -20.60 -13.31 21.55
N ALA A 227 -21.55 -14.06 22.09
CA ALA A 227 -22.97 -13.72 22.00
C ALA A 227 -23.27 -12.36 22.64
N LYS A 228 -22.60 -12.00 23.75
CA LYS A 228 -22.72 -10.68 24.37
C LYS A 228 -22.23 -9.56 23.46
N VAL A 229 -21.04 -9.70 22.88
CA VAL A 229 -20.50 -8.70 21.94
C VAL A 229 -21.41 -8.55 20.72
N ARG A 230 -21.85 -9.68 20.15
CA ARG A 230 -22.80 -9.68 19.03
C ARG A 230 -24.12 -9.00 19.38
N SER A 231 -24.67 -9.25 20.57
CA SER A 231 -25.90 -8.61 21.04
C SER A 231 -25.77 -7.10 21.16
N VAL A 232 -24.62 -6.59 21.63
CA VAL A 232 -24.38 -5.13 21.68
C VAL A 232 -24.30 -4.55 20.27
N ILE A 233 -23.64 -5.24 19.34
CA ILE A 233 -23.60 -4.81 17.94
C ILE A 233 -25.02 -4.78 17.34
N GLU A 234 -25.81 -5.83 17.56
CA GLU A 234 -27.19 -5.92 17.07
C GLU A 234 -28.07 -4.80 17.66
N GLU A 235 -27.99 -4.55 18.96
CA GLU A 235 -28.78 -3.51 19.64
C GLU A 235 -28.46 -2.10 19.12
N VAL A 236 -27.17 -1.74 19.02
CA VAL A 236 -26.76 -0.43 18.53
C VAL A 236 -27.13 -0.23 17.06
N LEU A 237 -26.88 -1.25 16.22
CA LEU A 237 -27.20 -1.13 14.80
C LEU A 237 -28.70 -1.10 14.54
N ASP A 238 -29.53 -1.79 15.34
CA ASP A 238 -31.00 -1.75 15.21
C ASP A 238 -31.56 -0.37 15.58
N GLU A 239 -30.94 0.31 16.55
CA GLU A 239 -31.32 1.68 16.95
C GLU A 239 -30.87 2.73 15.92
N ASP A 240 -29.64 2.64 15.42
CA ASP A 240 -29.01 3.73 14.66
C ASP A 240 -29.11 3.59 13.14
N LEU A 241 -29.28 2.37 12.61
CA LEU A 241 -29.36 2.18 11.16
C LEU A 241 -30.72 2.62 10.60
N PRO A 242 -30.75 3.22 9.39
CA PRO A 242 -32.00 3.57 8.73
C PRO A 242 -32.93 2.38 8.47
N GLU A 243 -34.24 2.60 8.52
CA GLU A 243 -35.28 1.60 8.16
C GLU A 243 -35.15 1.03 6.74
N SER A 244 -34.32 1.64 5.89
CA SER A 244 -34.07 1.15 4.53
C SER A 244 -33.12 -0.06 4.48
N TYR A 245 -32.58 -0.50 5.62
CA TYR A 245 -31.90 -1.78 5.77
C TYR A 245 -32.94 -2.86 6.07
N ASP A 246 -33.14 -3.76 5.11
CA ASP A 246 -33.97 -4.93 5.33
C ASP A 246 -33.26 -5.96 6.23
N LYS A 247 -34.01 -6.94 6.72
CA LYS A 247 -33.47 -7.95 7.66
C LYS A 247 -32.23 -8.66 7.12
N GLU A 248 -32.21 -9.00 5.84
CA GLU A 248 -31.08 -9.70 5.23
C GLU A 248 -29.83 -8.82 5.19
N SER A 249 -29.95 -7.56 4.74
CA SER A 249 -28.80 -6.64 4.74
C SER A 249 -28.34 -6.30 6.16
N PHE A 250 -29.27 -6.14 7.11
CA PHE A 250 -28.96 -5.93 8.52
C PHE A 250 -28.15 -7.08 9.12
N ASP A 251 -28.63 -8.32 9.01
CA ASP A 251 -27.95 -9.52 9.54
C ASP A 251 -26.56 -9.69 8.92
N HIS A 252 -26.43 -9.36 7.63
CA HIS A 252 -25.14 -9.36 6.94
C HIS A 252 -24.21 -8.26 7.49
N LYS A 253 -24.69 -7.03 7.69
CA LYS A 253 -23.88 -5.93 8.25
C LYS A 253 -23.40 -6.23 9.68
N VAL A 254 -24.30 -6.74 10.53
CA VAL A 254 -23.96 -7.20 11.88
C VAL A 254 -22.84 -8.24 11.83
N SER A 255 -22.96 -9.22 10.94
CA SER A 255 -21.95 -10.28 10.81
C SER A 255 -20.60 -9.73 10.36
N GLN A 256 -20.56 -8.84 9.35
CA GLN A 256 -19.32 -8.20 8.89
C GLN A 256 -18.64 -7.39 9.99
N VAL A 257 -19.41 -6.61 10.75
CA VAL A 257 -18.91 -5.83 11.88
C VAL A 257 -18.39 -6.76 12.98
N PHE A 258 -19.14 -7.80 13.35
CA PHE A 258 -18.71 -8.76 14.36
C PHE A 258 -17.40 -9.44 13.97
N ASP A 259 -17.26 -9.87 12.71
CA ASP A 259 -16.04 -10.48 12.19
C ASP A 259 -14.84 -9.51 12.26
N LEU A 260 -15.05 -8.23 11.95
CA LEU A 260 -14.05 -7.18 12.13
C LEU A 260 -13.60 -7.06 13.59
N VAL A 261 -14.54 -6.91 14.53
CA VAL A 261 -14.22 -6.76 15.96
C VAL A 261 -13.49 -8.00 16.49
N GLN A 262 -13.94 -9.19 16.09
CA GLN A 262 -13.30 -10.44 16.45
C GLN A 262 -11.87 -10.52 15.91
N ARG A 263 -11.64 -10.15 14.65
CA ARG A 263 -10.31 -10.15 14.03
C ARG A 263 -9.35 -9.20 14.75
N LEU A 264 -9.80 -7.98 15.04
CA LEU A 264 -9.00 -6.99 15.77
C LEU A 264 -8.60 -7.51 17.16
N ALA A 265 -9.54 -8.15 17.85
CA ALA A 265 -9.29 -8.72 19.18
C ALA A 265 -8.31 -9.92 19.14
N VAL A 266 -8.47 -10.83 18.17
CA VAL A 266 -7.55 -11.98 17.96
C VAL A 266 -6.11 -11.53 17.71
N ASN A 267 -5.93 -10.42 17.01
CA ASN A 267 -4.61 -9.89 16.66
C ASN A 267 -4.02 -8.95 17.72
N ASP A 268 -4.75 -8.67 18.81
CA ASP A 268 -4.36 -7.66 19.83
C ASP A 268 -4.14 -6.27 19.20
N GLU A 269 -5.05 -5.86 18.30
CA GLU A 269 -4.94 -4.63 17.52
C GLU A 269 -6.01 -3.59 17.89
N ARG A 270 -5.59 -2.32 17.94
CA ARG A 270 -6.43 -1.12 18.01
C ARG A 270 -7.29 -1.07 19.27
N TRP A 271 -8.60 -0.95 19.12
CA TRP A 271 -9.55 -0.68 20.20
C TRP A 271 -10.25 -1.94 20.72
N ALA A 272 -10.09 -3.08 20.05
CA ALA A 272 -10.75 -4.33 20.40
C ALA A 272 -9.89 -5.29 21.26
N SER A 273 -8.65 -4.88 21.57
CA SER A 273 -7.72 -5.55 22.50
C SER A 273 -8.12 -5.38 23.97
#